data_AF-A0A2W5ZE06-F1
#
_entry.id   AF-A0A2W5ZE06-F1
#
_cell.length_a   1.000
_cell.length_b   1.000
_cell.length_c   1.000
_cell.angle_alpha   90.00
_cell.angle_beta   90.00
_cell.angle_gamma   90.00
#
_symmetry.space_group_name_H-M   'P 1'
#
loop_
_entity.id
_entity.type
_entity.pdbx_description
1 polymer ?
#
loop_
_entity_poly.entity_id
_entity_poly.type
_entity_poly.pdbx_seq_one_letter_code
_entity_poly.pdbx_strand_id
1 'polypeptide(L)' 'MATHSYIEAGIEEIVRVLRGSRVLTRQRLDEALNASDWPDGMFEAALRRAVEQGRVRRLQDGLLEIGSDEWV' A
#
# COMPACT_ATOMS: atom_id res chain seq x y z
N MET A 1 -7.23 -19.76 7.69
CA MET A 1 -7.85 -18.47 7.31
C MET A 1 -7.12 -17.29 7.96
N ALA A 2 -5.78 -17.18 7.83
CA ALA A 2 -5.00 -16.12 8.48
C ALA A 2 -4.33 -15.18 7.46
N THR A 3 -3.80 -15.72 6.36
CA THR A 3 -3.13 -14.96 5.29
C THR A 3 -4.00 -13.85 4.69
N HIS A 4 -5.32 -14.06 4.60
CA HIS A 4 -6.24 -13.04 4.07
C HIS A 4 -6.30 -11.80 4.97
N SER A 5 -6.42 -11.98 6.29
CA SER A 5 -6.46 -10.87 7.26
C SER A 5 -5.15 -10.10 7.33
N TYR A 6 -4.01 -10.78 7.17
CA TYR A 6 -2.70 -10.15 7.14
C TYR A 6 -2.49 -9.27 5.91
N ILE A 7 -2.93 -9.72 4.73
CA ILE A 7 -2.87 -8.92 3.52
C ILE A 7 -3.83 -7.73 3.60
N GLU A 8 -5.06 -7.92 4.07
CA GLU A 8 -6.02 -6.83 4.26
C GLU A 8 -5.50 -5.76 5.22
N ALA A 9 -4.96 -6.17 6.39
CA ALA A 9 -4.33 -5.24 7.33
C ALA A 9 -3.18 -4.45 6.69
N GLY A 10 -2.36 -5.13 5.87
CA GLY A 10 -1.30 -4.47 5.14
C GLY A 10 -1.79 -3.46 4.10
N ILE A 11 -2.90 -3.76 3.41
CA ILE A 11 -3.54 -2.81 2.49
C ILE A 11 -4.03 -1.58 3.26
N GLU A 12 -4.67 -1.76 4.41
CA GLU A 12 -5.17 -0.65 5.23
C GLU A 12 -4.04 0.26 5.72
N GLU A 13 -2.90 -0.31 6.13
CA GLU A 13 -1.72 0.49 6.50
C GLU A 13 -1.17 1.30 5.31
N ILE A 14 -1.04 0.67 4.14
CA ILE A 14 -0.59 1.36 2.92
C ILE A 14 -1.51 2.55 2.59
N VAL A 15 -2.83 2.33 2.61
CA VAL A 15 -3.82 3.37 2.35
C VAL A 15 -3.74 4.47 3.39
N ARG A 16 -3.58 4.13 4.68
CA ARG A 16 -3.47 5.10 5.78
C ARG A 16 -2.27 6.02 5.58
N VAL A 17 -1.11 5.48 5.22
CA VAL A 17 0.10 6.28 4.97
C VAL A 17 -0.08 7.18 3.74
N LEU A 18 -0.61 6.64 2.63
CA LEU A 18 -0.86 7.42 1.42
C LEU A 18 -1.90 8.53 1.63
N ARG A 19 -2.92 8.30 2.47
CA ARG A 19 -3.90 9.33 2.84
C ARG A 19 -3.25 10.54 3.53
N GLY A 20 -2.20 10.32 4.33
CA GLY A 20 -1.46 11.38 5.01
C GLY A 20 -0.48 12.16 4.12
N SER A 21 0.11 11.50 3.12
CA SER A 21 1.17 12.09 2.27
C SER A 21 0.74 12.41 0.83
N ARG A 22 -0.49 12.07 0.44
CA ARG A 22 -1.07 12.12 -0.92
C ARG A 22 -0.35 11.26 -1.96
N VAL A 23 0.95 11.46 -2.18
CA VAL A 23 1.75 10.74 -3.17
C VAL A 23 3.11 10.36 -2.59
N LEU A 24 3.50 9.09 -2.71
CA LEU A 24 4.81 8.58 -2.25
C LEU A 24 5.43 7.65 -3.29
N THR A 25 6.76 7.56 -3.34
CA THR A 25 7.44 6.50 -4.09
C THR A 25 7.31 5.17 -3.33
N ARG A 26 7.50 4.03 -4.03
CA ARG A 26 7.60 2.71 -3.37
C ARG A 26 8.57 2.72 -2.19
N GLN A 27 9.76 3.31 -2.39
CA GLN A 27 10.79 3.36 -1.35
C GLN A 27 10.34 4.17 -0.13
N ARG A 28 9.70 5.32 -0.34
CA ARG A 28 9.21 6.14 0.78
C ARG A 28 8.05 5.48 1.52
N LEU A 29 7.23 4.72 0.81
CA LEU A 29 6.17 3.92 1.41
C LEU A 29 6.73 2.76 2.25
N ASP A 30 7.77 2.09 1.75
CA ASP A 30 8.52 1.04 2.47
C ASP A 30 9.15 1.58 3.76
N GLU A 31 9.83 2.74 3.67
CA GLU A 31 10.42 3.44 4.82
C GLU A 31 9.35 3.85 5.84
N ALA A 32 8.20 4.37 5.39
CA ALA A 32 7.13 4.83 6.27
C ALA A 32 6.41 3.68 7.01
N LEU A 33 6.33 2.51 6.39
CA LEU A 33 5.68 1.32 6.95
C LEU A 33 6.64 0.41 7.70
N ASN A 34 7.94 0.71 7.69
CA ASN A 34 9.00 -0.22 8.09
C ASN A 34 8.77 -1.60 7.47
N ALA A 35 8.54 -1.67 6.16
CA ALA A 35 8.16 -2.91 5.48
C ALA A 35 9.23 -4.02 5.57
N SER A 36 10.44 -3.69 6.02
CA SER A 36 11.48 -4.67 6.41
C SER A 36 11.11 -5.53 7.63
N ASP A 37 10.19 -5.06 8.49
CA ASP A 37 9.66 -5.82 9.64
C ASP A 37 8.53 -6.79 9.19
N TRP A 38 8.00 -6.60 7.99
CA TRP A 38 6.95 -7.44 7.47
C TRP A 38 7.51 -8.79 7.01
N PRO A 39 6.70 -9.85 7.08
CA PRO A 39 7.04 -11.12 6.45
C PRO A 39 7.47 -10.95 4.99
N ASP A 40 8.44 -11.75 4.56
CA ASP A 40 9.01 -11.67 3.22
C ASP A 40 7.93 -11.71 2.12
N GLY A 41 8.02 -10.77 1.16
CA GLY A 41 7.08 -10.63 0.06
C GLY A 41 5.68 -10.11 0.44
N MET A 42 5.37 -9.92 1.73
CA MET A 42 4.05 -9.48 2.19
C MET A 42 3.73 -8.05 1.76
N PHE A 43 4.70 -7.14 1.88
CA PHE A 43 4.54 -5.75 1.43
C PHE A 43 4.21 -5.69 -0.07
N GLU A 44 4.92 -6.47 -0.90
CA GLU A 44 4.62 -6.53 -2.33
C GLU A 44 3.26 -7.16 -2.63
N ALA A 45 2.88 -8.20 -1.89
CA ALA A 45 1.57 -8.83 -2.04
C ALA A 45 0.44 -7.87 -1.66
N ALA A 46 0.56 -7.16 -0.54
CA ALA A 46 -0.40 -6.15 -0.09
C ALA A 46 -0.47 -4.97 -1.07
N LEU A 47 0.66 -4.43 -1.51
CA LEU A 47 0.70 -3.34 -2.48
C LEU A 47 0.09 -3.75 -3.82
N ARG A 48 0.37 -4.97 -4.31
CA ARG A 48 -0.22 -5.49 -5.53
C ARG A 48 -1.74 -5.60 -5.39
N ARG A 49 -2.22 -6.18 -4.28
CA ARG A 49 -3.63 -6.34 -3.99
C ARG A 49 -4.35 -5.00 -3.86
N ALA A 50 -3.73 -4.02 -3.21
CA ALA A 50 -4.27 -2.66 -3.07
C ALA A 50 -4.44 -1.97 -4.43
N VAL A 51 -3.51 -2.19 -5.36
CA VAL A 51 -3.59 -1.68 -6.73
C VAL A 51 -4.68 -2.41 -7.54
N GLU A 52 -4.77 -3.73 -7.41
CA GLU A 52 -5.82 -4.52 -8.07
C GLU A 52 -7.22 -4.17 -7.58
N GLN A 53 -7.36 -3.84 -6.30
CA GLN A 53 -8.62 -3.36 -5.70
C GLN A 53 -8.92 -1.89 -6.02
N GLY A 54 -8.01 -1.18 -6.69
CA GLY A 54 -8.18 0.25 -7.00
C GLY A 54 -8.04 1.18 -5.80
N ARG A 55 -7.68 0.67 -4.62
CA ARG A 55 -7.44 1.46 -3.39
C ARG A 55 -6.14 2.25 -3.45
N VAL A 56 -5.19 1.81 -4.28
CA VAL A 56 -3.93 2.50 -4.57
C VAL A 56 -3.75 2.59 -6.08
N ARG A 57 -3.27 3.73 -6.56
CA ARG A 57 -2.96 3.96 -7.97
C ARG A 57 -1.46 4.08 -8.16
N ARG A 58 -0.93 3.35 -9.16
CA ARG A 58 0.43 3.56 -9.66
C ARG A 58 0.40 4.69 -10.68
N LEU A 59 1.25 5.69 -10.44
CA LEU A 59 1.51 6.78 -11.36
C LEU A 59 2.78 6.49 -12.16
N GLN A 60 3.12 7.41 -13.08
CA GLN A 60 4.42 7.37 -13.76
C GLN A 60 5.57 7.56 -12.76
N ASP A 61 6.78 7.17 -13.15
CA ASP A 61 8.00 7.28 -12.33
C ASP A 61 7.99 6.50 -10.99
N GLY A 62 7.11 5.51 -10.86
CA GLY A 62 7.06 4.66 -9.66
C GLY A 62 6.43 5.34 -8.44
N LEU A 63 5.67 6.40 -8.67
CA LEU A 63 4.86 7.07 -7.66
C LEU A 63 3.57 6.29 -7.38
N LEU A 64 3.13 6.34 -6.13
CA LEU A 64 1.96 5.69 -5.58
C LEU A 64 1.06 6.75 -4.97
N GLU A 65 -0.22 6.71 -5.31
CA GLU A 65 -1.25 7.60 -4.80
C GLU A 65 -2.41 6.77 -4.25
N ILE A 66 -3.19 7.34 -3.33
CA ILE A 66 -4.45 6.73 -2.91
C ILE A 66 -5.47 6.77 -4.07
N GLY A 67 -6.12 5.63 -4.31
CA GLY A 67 -7.09 5.49 -5.39
C GLY A 67 -8.32 6.37 -5.19
N SER A 68 -8.91 6.85 -6.29
CA SER A 68 -10.03 7.81 -6.29
C SER A 68 -11.24 7.39 -5.46
N ASP A 69 -11.44 6.09 -5.23
CA ASP A 69 -12.52 5.51 -4.42
C ASP A 69 -12.35 5.79 -2.91
N GLU A 70 -11.12 5.94 -2.43
CA GLU A 70 -10.81 6.13 -1.00
C GLU A 70 -10.77 7.62 -0.59
N TRP A 71 -11.09 8.54 -1.52
CA TRP A 71 -11.19 10.00 -1.30
C TRP A 71 -12.58 10.44 -0.81
N VAL A 72 -13.57 9.54 -0.83
CA VAL A 72 -14.97 9.80 -0.43
C VAL A 72 -15.15 9.74 1.07
#